data_AF-A0A139XZG4-F1
#
_entry.id   AF-A0A139XZG4-F1
#
_cell.length_a   1.000
_cell.length_b   1.000
_cell.length_c   1.000
_cell.angle_alpha   90.00
_cell.angle_beta   90.00
_cell.angle_gamma   90.00
#
_symmetry.space_group_name_H-M   'P 1'
#
loop_
_entity.id
_entity.type
_entity.pdbx_description
1 polymer ?
#
loop_
_entity_poly.entity_id
_entity_poly.type
_entity_poly.pdbx_seq_one_letter_code
_entity_poly.pdbx_strand_id
1 'polypeptide(L)'
;MVRSLIIDLILATDMKNHFETVSRFRVRRNALDFDLSSEEDFWFAVKIIMKCADLSHCSVPWSQHFQWCQRLSVEFYDQGDEEVARHLPMSPLCDREKHSEVAKSQLGFMSFVAVPLFEELMAIDGTGNIEKYCISVMKTNASHWEALSSAAVPVPLLGEAPSPDVAPPLLHLIDGSGAAAVHPGSKAAEIANRYASSTVTTLDLTCLVYRTQLNRARRSSQHSGRRVSEGTSA
;
A
#
# COMPACT_ATOMS: atom_id res chain seq x y z
N MET A 1 1.57 26.56 8.41
CA MET A 1 2.28 25.38 8.95
C MET A 1 1.51 24.08 8.77
N VAL A 2 0.24 23.94 9.19
CA VAL A 2 -0.52 22.69 8.95
C VAL A 2 -0.86 22.48 7.46
N ARG A 3 -1.26 23.54 6.74
CA ARG A 3 -1.61 23.46 5.32
C ARG A 3 -0.47 22.92 4.44
N SER A 4 0.76 23.40 4.66
CA SER A 4 1.93 22.97 3.87
C SER A 4 2.21 21.48 4.08
N LEU A 5 2.15 21.00 5.33
CA LEU A 5 2.32 19.58 5.63
C LEU A 5 1.26 18.71 4.95
N ILE A 6 -0.01 19.13 4.95
CA ILE A 6 -1.08 18.40 4.26
C ILE A 6 -0.80 18.32 2.76
N ILE A 7 -0.39 19.43 2.14
CA ILE A 7 -0.04 19.46 0.72
C ILE A 7 1.11 18.50 0.44
N ASP A 8 2.16 18.50 1.26
CA ASP A 8 3.31 17.62 1.09
C ASP A 8 2.94 16.14 1.21
N LEU A 9 2.00 15.79 2.09
CA LEU A 9 1.51 14.42 2.24
C LEU A 9 0.61 13.99 1.08
N ILE A 10 -0.22 14.89 0.55
CA ILE A 10 -1.01 14.62 -0.67
C ILE A 10 -0.08 14.41 -1.85
N LEU A 11 0.92 15.28 -2.05
CA LEU A 11 1.89 15.12 -3.14
C LEU A 11 2.72 13.85 -3.01
N ALA A 12 2.94 13.35 -1.79
CA ALA A 12 3.63 12.10 -1.57
C ALA A 12 2.86 10.88 -2.10
N THR A 13 1.54 10.93 -2.25
CA THR A 13 0.76 9.80 -2.80
C THR A 13 0.94 9.64 -4.31
N ASP A 14 1.46 10.66 -5.02
CA ASP A 14 1.74 10.58 -6.45
C ASP A 14 2.62 9.36 -6.79
N MET A 15 2.12 8.52 -7.70
CA MET A 15 2.78 7.32 -8.15
C MET A 15 3.93 7.59 -9.14
N LYS A 16 3.97 8.76 -9.78
CA LYS A 16 5.08 9.17 -10.66
C LYS A 16 6.43 9.18 -9.93
N ASN A 17 6.44 9.64 -8.68
CA ASN A 17 7.65 9.75 -7.85
C ASN A 17 7.82 8.58 -6.87
N HIS A 18 7.02 7.51 -7.03
CA HIS A 18 6.97 6.40 -6.09
C HIS A 18 8.36 5.76 -5.89
N PHE A 19 8.99 5.29 -6.97
CA PHE A 19 10.27 4.59 -6.90
C PHE A 19 11.40 5.47 -6.36
N GLU A 20 11.44 6.74 -6.76
CA GLU A 20 12.42 7.69 -6.25
C GLU A 20 12.24 7.90 -4.74
N THR A 21 10.99 8.08 -4.29
CA THR A 21 10.67 8.31 -2.87
C THR A 21 11.06 7.10 -2.02
N VAL A 22 10.69 5.88 -2.45
CA VAL A 22 11.02 4.63 -1.74
C VAL A 22 12.54 4.44 -1.70
N SER A 23 13.24 4.66 -2.82
CA SER A 23 14.71 4.55 -2.89
C SER A 23 15.40 5.56 -1.96
N ARG A 24 14.97 6.82 -1.98
CA ARG A 24 15.51 7.87 -1.11
C ARG A 24 15.28 7.55 0.37
N PHE A 25 14.11 7.03 0.72
CA PHE A 25 13.83 6.63 2.09
C PHE A 25 14.72 5.46 2.52
N ARG A 26 14.88 4.44 1.67
CA ARG A 26 15.79 3.31 1.92
C ARG A 26 17.21 3.78 2.18
N VAL A 27 17.73 4.70 1.36
CA VAL A 27 19.06 5.29 1.56
C VAL A 27 19.14 6.05 2.87
N ARG A 28 18.15 6.92 3.16
CA ARG A 28 18.14 7.71 4.40
C ARG A 28 18.04 6.83 5.66
N ARG A 29 17.20 5.79 5.63
CA ARG A 29 17.01 4.83 6.73
C ARG A 29 18.29 4.05 7.06
N ASN A 30 19.14 3.79 6.06
CA ASN A 30 20.41 3.08 6.25
C ASN A 30 21.57 3.99 6.66
N ALA A 31 21.34 5.31 6.79
CA ALA A 31 22.36 6.23 7.28
C ALA A 31 22.62 6.02 8.78
N LEU A 32 23.87 6.21 9.22
CA LEU A 32 24.28 6.00 10.62
C LEU A 32 23.58 6.94 11.62
N ASP A 33 23.15 8.10 11.14
CA ASP A 33 22.48 9.16 11.89
C ASP A 33 20.97 9.20 11.63
N PHE A 34 20.39 8.13 11.09
CA PHE A 34 18.94 8.01 10.96
C PHE A 34 18.30 7.98 12.35
N ASP A 35 17.37 8.89 12.60
CA ASP A 35 16.69 9.00 13.89
C ASP A 35 15.26 9.48 13.69
N LEU A 36 14.27 8.63 13.96
CA LEU A 36 12.84 8.99 13.96
C LEU A 36 12.47 10.04 15.02
N SER A 37 13.39 10.35 15.93
CA SER A 37 13.29 11.49 16.83
C SER A 37 13.67 12.82 16.14
N SER A 38 14.37 12.81 15.02
CA SER A 38 14.53 14.02 14.20
C SER A 38 13.21 14.40 13.52
N GLU A 39 13.00 15.70 13.26
CA GLU A 39 11.79 16.16 12.56
C GLU A 39 11.79 15.70 11.09
N GLU A 40 12.95 15.70 10.46
CA GLU A 40 13.11 15.34 9.04
C GLU A 40 12.78 13.85 8.80
N ASP A 41 13.40 12.93 9.54
CA ASP A 41 13.16 11.50 9.36
C ASP A 41 11.76 11.10 9.78
N PHE A 42 11.22 11.73 10.83
CA PHE A 42 9.84 11.54 11.23
C PHE A 42 8.89 11.87 10.08
N TRP A 43 9.02 13.05 9.46
CA TRP A 43 8.14 13.43 8.36
C TRP A 43 8.37 12.60 7.10
N PHE A 44 9.59 12.12 6.85
CA PHE A 44 9.83 11.18 5.76
C PHE A 44 9.14 9.83 6.02
N ALA A 45 9.24 9.29 7.23
CA ALA A 45 8.49 8.08 7.62
C ALA A 45 6.98 8.29 7.50
N VAL A 46 6.44 9.45 7.88
CA VAL A 46 5.02 9.78 7.68
C VAL A 46 4.63 9.79 6.20
N LYS A 47 5.49 10.27 5.29
CA LYS A 47 5.24 10.17 3.84
C LYS A 47 5.17 8.71 3.39
N ILE A 48 6.06 7.84 3.88
CA ILE A 48 6.02 6.40 3.59
C ILE A 48 4.71 5.79 4.11
N ILE A 49 4.31 6.10 5.34
CA ILE A 49 3.04 5.65 5.93
C ILE A 49 1.85 6.09 5.07
N MET A 50 1.84 7.35 4.59
CA MET A 50 0.78 7.85 3.73
C MET A 50 0.71 7.09 2.39
N LYS A 51 1.85 6.75 1.79
CA LYS A 51 1.89 5.91 0.59
C LYS A 51 1.41 4.49 0.88
N CYS A 52 1.77 3.91 2.03
CA CYS A 52 1.26 2.59 2.44
C CYS A 52 -0.26 2.62 2.64
N ALA A 53 -0.80 3.72 3.18
CA ALA A 53 -2.23 3.90 3.35
C ALA A 53 -2.97 3.94 2.00
N ASP A 54 -2.41 4.64 1.01
CA ASP A 54 -2.92 4.71 -0.36
C ASP A 54 -2.95 3.33 -1.04
N LEU A 55 -1.96 2.47 -0.76
CA LEU A 55 -1.88 1.10 -1.27
C LEU A 55 -2.35 0.03 -0.27
N SER A 56 -3.11 0.43 0.77
CA SER A 56 -3.49 -0.47 1.87
C SER A 56 -4.42 -1.61 1.44
N HIS A 57 -5.14 -1.45 0.31
CA HIS A 57 -5.95 -2.53 -0.26
C HIS A 57 -5.12 -3.78 -0.59
N CYS A 58 -3.80 -3.67 -0.78
CA CYS A 58 -2.93 -4.84 -0.98
C CYS A 58 -2.77 -5.71 0.29
N SER A 59 -3.00 -5.13 1.47
CA SER A 59 -2.79 -5.77 2.78
C SER A 59 -4.09 -6.09 3.53
N VAL A 60 -5.24 -6.08 2.86
CA VAL A 60 -6.51 -6.58 3.41
C VAL A 60 -6.78 -8.02 2.95
N PRO A 61 -7.67 -8.77 3.64
CA PRO A 61 -8.02 -10.13 3.24
C PRO A 61 -8.43 -10.22 1.77
N TRP A 62 -8.12 -11.35 1.15
CA TRP A 62 -8.25 -11.57 -0.29
C TRP A 62 -9.59 -11.14 -0.88
N SER A 63 -10.72 -11.49 -0.25
CA SER A 63 -12.05 -11.13 -0.74
C SER A 63 -12.24 -9.61 -0.89
N GLN A 64 -11.67 -8.82 0.01
CA GLN A 64 -11.71 -7.36 -0.05
C GLN A 64 -10.69 -6.84 -1.07
N HIS A 65 -9.47 -7.37 -1.06
CA HIS A 65 -8.41 -6.99 -2.00
C HIS A 65 -8.87 -7.17 -3.45
N PHE A 66 -9.46 -8.33 -3.75
CA PHE A 66 -9.98 -8.68 -5.05
C PHE A 66 -11.06 -7.69 -5.52
N GLN A 67 -12.03 -7.35 -4.65
CA GLN A 67 -13.05 -6.35 -4.98
C GLN A 67 -12.46 -4.96 -5.25
N TRP A 68 -11.43 -4.55 -4.51
CA TRP A 68 -10.72 -3.29 -4.78
C TRP A 68 -10.04 -3.32 -6.16
N CYS A 69 -9.35 -4.40 -6.49
CA CYS A 69 -8.71 -4.56 -7.80
C CYS A 69 -9.75 -4.53 -8.94
N GLN A 70 -10.90 -5.18 -8.78
CA GLN A 70 -11.99 -5.13 -9.77
C GLN A 70 -12.52 -3.71 -9.97
N ARG A 71 -12.74 -2.95 -8.88
CA ARG A 71 -13.17 -1.54 -8.94
C ARG A 71 -12.16 -0.67 -9.70
N LEU A 72 -10.87 -0.83 -9.40
CA LEU A 72 -9.80 -0.11 -10.09
C LEU A 72 -9.74 -0.46 -11.58
N SER A 73 -9.91 -1.74 -11.94
CA SER A 73 -9.96 -2.15 -13.34
C SER A 73 -11.12 -1.50 -14.09
N VAL A 74 -12.33 -1.50 -13.51
CA VAL A 74 -13.50 -0.83 -14.11
C VAL A 74 -13.23 0.66 -14.31
N GLU A 75 -12.67 1.35 -13.31
CA GLU A 75 -12.35 2.77 -13.42
C GLU A 75 -11.34 3.06 -14.54
N PHE A 76 -10.30 2.24 -14.70
CA PHE A 76 -9.34 2.39 -15.81
C PHE A 76 -9.98 2.14 -17.17
N TYR A 77 -10.87 1.14 -17.28
CA TYR A 77 -11.55 0.85 -18.53
C TYR A 77 -12.53 1.95 -18.93
N ASP A 78 -13.25 2.52 -17.98
CA ASP A 78 -14.13 3.67 -18.24
C ASP A 78 -13.32 4.90 -18.70
N GLN A 79 -12.11 5.10 -18.15
CA GLN A 79 -11.20 6.13 -18.66
C GLN A 79 -10.76 5.83 -20.11
N GLY A 80 -10.38 4.59 -20.42
CA GLY A 80 -9.95 4.21 -21.77
C GLY A 80 -11.04 4.38 -22.83
N ASP A 81 -12.28 4.03 -22.49
CA ASP A 81 -13.43 4.22 -23.37
C ASP A 81 -13.66 5.71 -23.66
N GLU A 82 -13.56 6.56 -22.64
CA GLU A 82 -13.70 8.02 -22.78
C GLU A 82 -12.56 8.64 -23.59
N GLU A 83 -11.33 8.15 -23.42
CA GLU A 83 -10.18 8.56 -24.23
C GLU A 83 -10.41 8.23 -25.72
N VAL A 84 -10.89 7.04 -26.03
CA VAL A 84 -11.24 6.63 -27.41
C VAL A 84 -12.37 7.50 -27.98
N ALA A 85 -13.42 7.73 -27.20
CA ALA A 85 -14.56 8.57 -27.61
C ALA A 85 -14.13 10.02 -27.93
N ARG A 86 -13.08 10.51 -27.26
CA ARG A 86 -12.49 11.84 -27.49
C ARG A 86 -11.35 11.85 -28.51
N HIS A 87 -11.06 10.73 -29.17
CA HIS A 87 -9.94 10.57 -30.09
C HIS A 87 -8.56 10.86 -29.46
N LEU A 88 -8.41 10.57 -28.17
CA LEU A 88 -7.15 10.63 -27.45
C LEU A 88 -6.43 9.28 -27.50
N PRO A 89 -5.09 9.25 -27.42
CA PRO A 89 -4.35 8.00 -27.20
C PRO A 89 -4.78 7.37 -25.89
N MET A 90 -5.11 6.07 -25.92
CA MET A 90 -5.50 5.33 -24.73
C MET A 90 -4.32 5.21 -23.75
N SER A 91 -4.60 5.47 -22.48
CA SER A 91 -3.64 5.37 -21.38
C SER A 91 -3.28 3.90 -21.10
N PRO A 92 -2.08 3.63 -20.56
CA PRO A 92 -1.71 2.29 -20.11
C PRO A 92 -2.74 1.69 -19.15
N LEU A 93 -2.97 0.38 -19.23
CA LEU A 93 -3.92 -0.39 -18.42
C LEU A 93 -5.42 -0.08 -18.64
N CYS A 94 -5.74 0.92 -19.48
CA CYS A 94 -7.13 1.36 -19.71
C CYS A 94 -7.84 0.58 -20.84
N ASP A 95 -7.18 -0.41 -21.44
CA ASP A 95 -7.73 -1.24 -22.51
C ASP A 95 -8.49 -2.45 -21.94
N ARG A 96 -9.84 -2.40 -21.99
CA ARG A 96 -10.69 -3.48 -21.50
C ARG A 96 -10.53 -4.79 -22.29
N GLU A 97 -10.10 -4.72 -23.55
CA GLU A 97 -9.85 -5.92 -24.36
C GLU A 97 -8.64 -6.73 -23.85
N LYS A 98 -7.79 -6.12 -23.01
CA LYS A 98 -6.65 -6.77 -22.35
C LYS A 98 -6.97 -7.28 -20.94
N HIS A 99 -8.24 -7.43 -20.59
CA HIS A 99 -8.65 -7.88 -19.25
C HIS A 99 -8.05 -9.24 -18.85
N SER A 100 -7.78 -10.12 -19.82
CA SER A 100 -7.11 -11.41 -19.59
C SER A 100 -5.73 -11.29 -18.92
N GLU A 101 -5.09 -10.12 -18.98
CA GLU A 101 -3.78 -9.86 -18.36
C GLU A 101 -3.87 -9.37 -16.91
N VAL A 102 -5.08 -9.12 -16.37
CA VAL A 102 -5.26 -8.46 -15.07
C VAL A 102 -4.55 -9.20 -13.94
N ALA A 103 -4.62 -10.54 -13.89
CA ALA A 103 -3.97 -11.31 -12.83
C ALA A 103 -2.45 -11.15 -12.85
N LYS A 104 -1.85 -11.20 -14.03
CA LYS A 104 -0.41 -10.97 -14.23
C LYS A 104 -0.02 -9.54 -13.87
N SER A 105 -0.85 -8.57 -14.24
CA SER A 105 -0.66 -7.15 -13.93
C SER A 105 -0.70 -6.90 -12.42
N GLN A 106 -1.69 -7.44 -11.70
CA GLN A 106 -1.81 -7.30 -10.24
C GLN A 106 -0.65 -7.97 -9.51
N LEU A 107 -0.23 -9.18 -9.91
CA LEU A 107 0.97 -9.82 -9.36
C LEU A 107 2.22 -8.95 -9.57
N GLY A 108 2.38 -8.36 -10.77
CA GLY A 108 3.46 -7.44 -11.09
C GLY A 108 3.44 -6.20 -10.20
N PHE A 109 2.28 -5.54 -10.06
CA PHE A 109 2.09 -4.39 -9.20
C PHE A 109 2.46 -4.70 -7.75
N MET A 110 1.97 -5.81 -7.20
CA MET A 110 2.32 -6.21 -5.85
C MET A 110 3.82 -6.46 -5.68
N SER A 111 4.45 -7.16 -6.62
CA SER A 111 5.86 -7.56 -6.54
C SER A 111 6.81 -6.37 -6.64
N PHE A 112 6.50 -5.40 -7.50
CA PHE A 112 7.43 -4.30 -7.83
C PHE A 112 7.08 -2.98 -7.15
N VAL A 113 5.83 -2.78 -6.74
CA VAL A 113 5.34 -1.50 -6.21
C VAL A 113 4.91 -1.65 -4.75
N ALA A 114 3.90 -2.47 -4.49
CA ALA A 114 3.28 -2.49 -3.16
C ALA A 114 4.18 -3.13 -2.09
N VAL A 115 4.69 -4.35 -2.33
CA VAL A 115 5.52 -5.06 -1.34
C VAL A 115 6.80 -4.27 -1.00
N PRO A 116 7.59 -3.77 -1.96
CA PRO A 116 8.80 -2.99 -1.65
C PRO A 116 8.53 -1.72 -0.82
N LEU A 117 7.36 -1.10 -0.98
CA LEU A 117 6.97 0.03 -0.14
C LEU A 117 6.70 -0.39 1.31
N PHE A 118 5.94 -1.48 1.51
CA PHE A 118 5.65 -1.98 2.86
C PHE A 118 6.89 -2.57 3.55
N GLU A 119 7.86 -3.09 2.80
CA GLU A 119 9.18 -3.50 3.30
C GLU A 119 9.92 -2.34 3.98
N GLU A 120 9.87 -1.14 3.41
CA GLU A 120 10.51 0.03 4.02
C GLU A 120 9.82 0.46 5.32
N LEU A 121 8.49 0.36 5.38
CA LEU A 121 7.75 0.62 6.62
C LEU A 121 8.02 -0.46 7.68
N MET A 122 8.10 -1.73 7.26
CA MET A 122 8.46 -2.85 8.13
C MET A 122 9.85 -2.66 8.75
N ALA A 123 10.82 -2.17 7.97
CA ALA A 123 12.19 -1.97 8.42
C ALA A 123 12.34 -0.92 9.55
N ILE A 124 11.34 -0.05 9.74
CA ILE A 124 11.31 0.92 10.85
C ILE A 124 10.29 0.55 11.93
N ASP A 125 9.53 -0.55 11.75
CA ASP A 125 8.57 -1.06 12.72
C ASP A 125 9.22 -2.07 13.66
N GLY A 126 9.63 -1.65 14.86
CA GLY A 126 10.13 -2.60 15.85
C GLY A 126 9.04 -3.29 16.67
N THR A 127 7.75 -3.14 16.33
CA THR A 127 6.67 -3.93 16.93
C THR A 127 6.42 -5.25 16.19
N GLY A 128 6.93 -5.39 14.95
CA GLY A 128 6.70 -6.56 14.09
C GLY A 128 5.27 -6.68 13.55
N ASN A 129 4.43 -5.66 13.75
CA ASN A 129 3.03 -5.68 13.33
C ASN A 129 2.89 -5.55 11.82
N ILE A 130 3.74 -4.76 11.16
CA ILE A 130 3.69 -4.61 9.69
C ILE A 130 4.01 -5.93 9.01
N GLU A 131 5.00 -6.67 9.50
CA GLU A 131 5.29 -8.01 9.00
C GLU A 131 4.11 -8.96 9.22
N LYS A 132 3.64 -9.03 10.48
CA LYS A 132 2.62 -9.97 10.91
C LYS A 132 1.25 -9.75 10.25
N TYR A 133 0.83 -8.50 10.10
CA TYR A 133 -0.53 -8.16 9.67
C TYR A 133 -0.62 -7.61 8.25
N CYS A 134 0.44 -7.01 7.70
CA CYS A 134 0.40 -6.46 6.35
C CYS A 134 1.15 -7.35 5.35
N ILE A 135 2.43 -7.59 5.57
CA ILE A 135 3.29 -8.35 4.65
C ILE A 135 2.79 -9.80 4.50
N SER A 136 2.36 -10.44 5.58
CA SER A 136 1.80 -11.80 5.55
C SER A 136 0.57 -11.90 4.63
N VAL A 137 -0.33 -10.94 4.72
CA VAL A 137 -1.55 -10.87 3.89
C VAL A 137 -1.20 -10.57 2.43
N MET A 138 -0.26 -9.65 2.20
CA MET A 138 0.23 -9.35 0.85
C MET A 138 0.87 -10.58 0.18
N LYS A 139 1.58 -11.43 0.93
CA LYS A 139 2.11 -12.71 0.42
C LYS A 139 1.01 -13.63 -0.06
N THR A 140 -0.05 -13.80 0.75
CA THR A 140 -1.22 -14.61 0.38
C THR A 140 -1.94 -14.04 -0.83
N ASN A 141 -2.19 -12.74 -0.87
CA ASN A 141 -2.83 -12.10 -2.02
C ASN A 141 -1.99 -12.24 -3.30
N ALA A 142 -0.66 -12.15 -3.22
CA ALA A 142 0.22 -12.38 -4.35
C ALA A 142 0.18 -13.85 -4.84
N SER A 143 0.13 -14.84 -3.93
CA SER A 143 0.01 -16.25 -4.34
C SER A 143 -1.33 -16.55 -5.02
N HIS A 144 -2.40 -15.86 -4.61
CA HIS A 144 -3.71 -15.99 -5.25
C HIS A 144 -3.69 -15.43 -6.67
N TRP A 145 -3.13 -14.23 -6.89
CA TRP A 145 -2.97 -13.68 -8.24
C TRP A 145 -2.07 -14.53 -9.12
N GLU A 146 -1.02 -15.13 -8.54
CA GLU A 146 -0.14 -16.04 -9.26
C GLU A 146 -0.85 -17.32 -9.69
N ALA A 147 -1.66 -17.91 -8.81
CA ALA A 147 -2.47 -19.09 -9.15
C ALA A 147 -3.46 -18.77 -10.28
N LEU A 148 -4.17 -17.64 -10.19
CA LEU A 148 -5.09 -17.18 -11.24
C LEU A 148 -4.37 -16.92 -12.57
N SER A 149 -3.19 -16.28 -12.52
CA SER A 149 -2.38 -16.00 -13.70
C SER A 149 -1.83 -17.27 -14.33
N SER A 150 -1.37 -18.24 -13.53
CA SER A 150 -0.75 -19.47 -14.03
C SER A 150 -1.76 -20.42 -14.64
N ALA A 151 -2.96 -20.48 -14.07
CA ALA A 151 -4.07 -21.27 -14.60
C ALA A 151 -4.85 -20.56 -15.72
N ALA A 152 -4.44 -19.35 -16.12
CA ALA A 152 -5.12 -18.53 -17.12
C ALA A 152 -6.63 -18.39 -16.86
N VAL A 153 -7.01 -18.27 -15.59
CA VAL A 153 -8.41 -18.19 -15.19
C VAL A 153 -8.98 -16.84 -15.61
N PRO A 154 -10.12 -16.81 -16.34
CA PRO A 154 -10.82 -15.56 -16.60
C PRO A 154 -11.24 -14.91 -15.29
N VAL A 155 -10.67 -13.74 -15.01
CA VAL A 155 -11.08 -12.92 -13.87
C VAL A 155 -12.38 -12.21 -14.27
N PRO A 156 -13.47 -12.31 -13.49
CA PRO A 156 -14.69 -11.59 -13.80
C PRO A 156 -14.51 -10.09 -13.53
N LEU A 157 -15.19 -9.25 -14.31
CA LEU A 157 -15.33 -7.83 -13.97
C LEU A 157 -16.27 -7.66 -12.78
N LEU A 158 -16.22 -6.48 -12.15
CA LEU A 158 -17.08 -6.17 -11.01
C LEU A 158 -18.56 -6.30 -11.40
N GLY A 159 -19.29 -7.17 -10.72
CA GLY A 159 -20.73 -7.40 -10.97
C GLY A 159 -21.02 -8.48 -12.00
N GLU A 160 -19.99 -9.05 -12.65
CA GLU A 160 -20.15 -10.21 -13.54
C GLU A 160 -20.04 -11.52 -12.76
N ALA A 161 -20.78 -12.53 -13.22
CA ALA A 161 -20.69 -13.87 -12.65
C ALA A 161 -19.38 -14.54 -13.08
N PRO A 162 -18.77 -15.39 -12.22
CA PRO A 162 -17.65 -16.23 -12.63
C PRO A 162 -18.04 -17.12 -13.81
N SER A 163 -17.09 -17.41 -14.70
CA SER A 163 -17.33 -18.38 -15.78
C SER A 163 -17.72 -19.75 -15.19
N PRO A 164 -18.72 -20.44 -15.77
CA PRO A 164 -19.13 -21.77 -15.32
C PRO A 164 -18.02 -22.82 -15.45
N ASP A 165 -16.97 -22.55 -16.23
CA ASP A 165 -15.83 -23.44 -16.44
C ASP A 165 -14.74 -23.32 -15.36
N VAL A 166 -14.88 -22.40 -14.39
CA VAL A 166 -13.93 -22.28 -13.28
C VAL A 166 -14.15 -23.41 -12.27
N ALA A 167 -13.25 -24.39 -12.29
CA ALA A 167 -13.33 -25.56 -11.43
C ALA A 167 -13.11 -25.21 -9.92
N PRO A 168 -13.60 -26.05 -8.98
CA PRO A 168 -13.51 -25.84 -7.53
C PRO A 168 -12.13 -25.47 -6.95
N PRO A 169 -10.98 -25.97 -7.46
CA PRO A 169 -9.68 -25.58 -6.91
C PRO A 169 -9.29 -24.12 -7.19
N LEU A 170 -10.05 -23.37 -7.99
CA LEU A 170 -9.83 -21.94 -8.23
C LEU A 170 -11.07 -21.09 -7.98
N LEU A 171 -12.26 -21.71 -7.96
CA LEU A 171 -13.52 -21.05 -7.62
C LEU A 171 -13.44 -20.34 -6.26
N HIS A 172 -12.75 -20.96 -5.30
CA HIS A 172 -12.57 -20.39 -3.96
C HIS A 172 -11.72 -19.09 -3.93
N LEU A 173 -10.94 -18.85 -4.97
CA LEU A 173 -10.19 -17.60 -5.16
C LEU A 173 -11.06 -16.52 -5.82
N ILE A 174 -12.12 -16.89 -6.53
CA ILE A 174 -13.03 -15.91 -7.15
C ILE A 174 -14.19 -15.59 -6.22
N ASP A 175 -14.63 -16.55 -5.40
CA ASP A 175 -15.68 -16.37 -4.39
C ASP A 175 -15.16 -15.88 -3.02
N GLY A 176 -13.83 -15.88 -2.84
CA GLY A 176 -13.15 -15.39 -1.63
C GLY A 176 -13.11 -16.37 -0.45
N SER A 177 -13.42 -17.65 -0.65
CA SER A 177 -13.55 -18.67 0.41
C SER A 177 -12.29 -19.51 0.70
N GLY A 178 -11.20 -19.39 -0.06
CA GLY A 178 -10.02 -20.27 0.13
C GLY A 178 -8.65 -19.64 -0.05
N ALA A 179 -7.61 -20.49 -0.01
CA ALA A 179 -6.20 -20.12 -0.04
C ALA A 179 -5.42 -20.91 -1.09
N ALA A 180 -4.55 -20.25 -1.86
CA ALA A 180 -3.68 -20.90 -2.84
C ALA A 180 -2.30 -21.26 -2.27
N ALA A 181 -1.79 -22.44 -2.62
CA ALA A 181 -0.42 -22.85 -2.30
C ALA A 181 0.61 -22.07 -3.15
N VAL A 182 1.70 -21.63 -2.52
CA VAL A 182 2.80 -20.92 -3.19
C VAL A 182 3.65 -21.92 -4.01
N HIS A 183 3.92 -21.61 -5.28
CA HIS A 183 4.78 -22.44 -6.12
C HIS A 183 6.27 -22.13 -5.92
N PRO A 184 7.16 -23.12 -5.70
CA PRO A 184 8.60 -22.86 -5.53
C PRO A 184 9.23 -22.19 -6.76
N GLY A 185 10.00 -21.11 -6.56
CA GLY A 185 10.70 -20.38 -7.62
C GLY A 185 9.84 -19.33 -8.36
N SER A 186 8.62 -19.08 -7.88
CA SER A 186 7.69 -18.10 -8.43
C SER A 186 7.88 -16.70 -7.83
N LYS A 187 7.23 -15.66 -8.38
CA LYS A 187 7.31 -14.31 -7.79
C LYS A 187 6.67 -14.26 -6.41
N ALA A 188 5.58 -15.01 -6.19
CA ALA A 188 5.00 -15.14 -4.85
C ALA A 188 5.97 -15.86 -3.89
N ALA A 189 6.73 -16.84 -4.37
CA ALA A 189 7.79 -17.47 -3.58
C ALA A 189 8.97 -16.54 -3.32
N GLU A 190 9.36 -15.67 -4.25
CA GLU A 190 10.38 -14.65 -4.00
C GLU A 190 9.94 -13.68 -2.89
N ILE A 191 8.67 -13.27 -2.88
CA ILE A 191 8.08 -12.47 -1.80
C ILE A 191 8.09 -13.29 -0.50
N ALA A 192 7.71 -14.58 -0.52
CA ALA A 192 7.69 -15.41 0.68
C ALA A 192 9.11 -15.66 1.27
N ASN A 193 10.09 -15.95 0.42
CA ASN A 193 11.44 -16.39 0.77
C ASN A 193 12.39 -15.24 1.16
N ARG A 194 12.06 -13.99 0.81
CA ARG A 194 12.89 -12.81 1.14
C ARG A 194 13.13 -12.60 2.65
N TYR A 195 12.38 -13.29 3.50
CA TYR A 195 12.31 -13.04 4.95
C TYR A 195 12.65 -14.27 5.82
N ALA A 196 13.22 -15.34 5.26
CA ALA A 196 13.58 -16.53 6.04
C ALA A 196 14.77 -16.31 7.01
N SER A 197 15.40 -15.13 6.99
CA SER A 197 16.41 -14.74 7.98
C SER A 197 16.60 -13.23 7.99
N SER A 198 16.13 -12.55 9.03
CA SER A 198 16.86 -11.40 9.56
C SER A 198 16.41 -11.08 10.98
N THR A 199 17.41 -10.99 11.86
CA THR A 199 17.31 -10.52 13.24
C THR A 199 16.91 -9.05 13.23
N VAL A 200 15.67 -8.74 13.63
CA VAL A 200 15.19 -7.36 13.77
C VAL A 200 15.75 -6.76 15.06
N THR A 201 16.56 -5.70 14.92
CA THR A 201 16.90 -4.79 16.02
C THR A 201 15.67 -3.97 16.41
N THR A 202 15.30 -4.06 17.68
CA THR A 202 14.12 -3.43 18.32
C THR A 202 14.11 -1.91 18.23
N LEU A 203 12.98 -1.33 17.76
CA LEU A 203 12.59 0.06 18.03
C LEU A 203 11.06 0.23 18.14
N ASP A 204 10.58 0.62 19.31
CA ASP A 204 9.15 0.74 19.63
C ASP A 204 8.50 1.98 18.97
N LEU A 205 7.45 1.75 18.17
CA LEU A 205 6.66 2.81 17.50
C LEU A 205 5.76 3.61 18.47
N THR A 206 5.70 3.31 19.77
CA THR A 206 5.00 4.16 20.75
C THR A 206 5.46 5.62 20.70
N CYS A 207 6.70 5.90 20.29
CA CYS A 207 7.21 7.26 20.07
C CYS A 207 6.37 8.07 19.05
N LEU A 208 5.83 7.43 18.00
CA LEU A 208 4.97 8.07 16.98
C LEU A 208 3.62 8.52 17.58
N VAL A 209 3.04 7.67 18.42
CA VAL A 209 1.80 7.97 19.15
C VAL A 209 2.07 9.05 20.22
N TYR A 210 3.18 8.91 20.95
CA TYR A 210 3.55 9.81 22.04
C TYR A 210 3.87 11.23 21.56
N ARG A 211 4.57 11.39 20.42
CA ARG A 211 4.81 12.72 19.82
C ARG A 211 3.53 13.39 19.35
N THR A 212 2.61 12.63 18.78
CA THR A 212 1.30 13.14 18.35
C THR A 212 0.48 13.63 19.56
N GLN A 213 0.53 12.88 20.66
CA GLN A 213 -0.10 13.23 21.95
C GLN A 213 0.55 14.47 22.59
N LEU A 214 1.88 14.53 22.66
CA LEU A 214 2.62 15.68 23.20
C LEU A 214 2.41 16.95 22.38
N ASN A 215 2.40 16.85 21.05
CA ASN A 215 2.12 17.99 20.19
C ASN A 215 0.67 18.48 20.32
N ARG A 216 -0.29 17.59 20.62
CA ARG A 216 -1.65 17.99 21.02
C ARG A 216 -1.66 18.71 22.37
N ALA A 217 -0.94 18.19 23.37
CA ALA A 217 -0.85 18.78 24.71
C ALA A 217 -0.17 20.16 24.72
N ARG A 218 0.86 20.36 23.89
CA ARG A 218 1.54 21.66 23.71
C ARG A 218 0.66 22.70 23.02
N ARG A 219 -0.25 22.28 22.12
CA ARG A 219 -1.19 23.18 21.46
C ARG A 219 -2.35 23.58 22.36
N SER A 220 -2.84 22.68 23.21
CA SER A 220 -3.87 23.01 24.20
C SER A 220 -3.34 23.93 25.32
N SER A 221 -2.08 23.77 25.74
CA SER A 221 -1.46 24.69 26.72
C SER A 221 -1.21 26.10 26.17
N GLN A 222 -0.80 26.24 24.90
CA GLN A 222 -0.66 27.55 24.24
C GLN A 222 -2.01 28.26 24.02
N HIS A 223 -3.11 27.53 23.84
CA HIS A 223 -4.45 28.12 23.70
C HIS A 223 -5.04 28.57 25.05
N SER A 224 -4.66 27.90 26.15
CA SER A 224 -5.03 28.30 27.52
C SER A 224 -4.29 29.55 27.98
N GLY A 225 -2.99 29.68 27.66
CA GLY A 225 -2.17 30.85 28.03
C GLY A 225 -2.57 32.16 27.34
N ARG A 226 -3.20 32.07 26.15
CA ARG A 226 -3.61 33.27 25.38
C ARG A 226 -4.92 33.89 25.85
N ARG A 227 -5.77 33.14 26.58
CA ARG A 227 -7.01 33.69 27.19
C ARG A 227 -6.77 34.49 28.46
N VAL A 228 -5.62 34.33 29.12
CA VAL A 228 -5.31 35.03 30.38
C VAL A 228 -4.74 36.43 30.12
N SER A 229 -4.14 36.69 28.96
CA SER A 229 -3.48 37.97 28.64
C SER A 229 -4.39 39.07 28.07
N GLU A 230 -5.66 38.81 27.78
CA GLU A 230 -6.61 39.81 27.26
C GLU A 230 -7.53 40.40 28.35
N GLY A 231 -7.30 40.09 29.63
CA GLY A 231 -8.17 40.46 30.76
C GLY A 231 -7.70 41.60 31.65
N THR A 232 -6.65 42.36 31.30
CA THR A 232 -6.16 43.49 32.11
C THR A 232 -5.64 44.64 31.25
N SER A 233 -6.54 45.51 30.83
CA SER A 233 -6.25 46.94 30.66
C SER A 233 -7.52 47.70 31.02
N ALA A 234 -7.45 48.37 32.17
CA ALA A 234 -8.35 49.44 32.58
C ALA A 234 -7.75 50.78 32.16
#